data_AF-A0A8R7UXD7-F1
#
_entry.id   AF-A0A8R7UXD7-F1
#
_cell.length_a   1.000
_cell.length_b   1.000
_cell.length_c   1.000
_cell.angle_alpha   90.00
_cell.angle_beta   90.00
_cell.angle_gamma   90.00
#
_symmetry.space_group_name_H-M   'P 1'
#
loop_
_entity.id
_entity.type
_entity.pdbx_description
1 polymer ?
#
loop_
_entity_poly.entity_id
_entity_poly.type
_entity_poly.pdbx_seq_one_letter_code
_entity_poly.pdbx_strand_id
1 'polypeptide(L)'
;MAVRVQHTMADAAGMVQLLGAIAELARGAPAPTVQPVWGRELLQAPLLNDDVLLPPRFAHCEYDDVMDMNDAIVPFEFMVHRSFFIGWREISAIRSHLPSALSREATNFEVITGCLWRCRTTALAPHADEEMRMICTVNIRGKKDTIIPVGYYGNAFASPVAISTAGDLLANPVSYAVELVMKAKREVDVEYILSVAALMAQRGRPHFAVAHTYLVSDVSKVGIRDLDFGWGKPVYAGPAKGGVVDIPGVASFFIAVRNAMGEEGISVPVCMPGPTMDKFVNEMGKLMRPASADTFSKM
;
A
#
# COMPACT_ATOMS: atom_id res chain seq x y z
N MET A 1 -7.50 -22.39 -6.41
CA MET A 1 -6.11 -22.53 -5.90
C MET A 1 -5.94 -21.60 -4.72
N ALA A 2 -5.30 -22.04 -3.64
CA ALA A 2 -4.94 -21.21 -2.50
C ALA A 2 -3.44 -21.36 -2.23
N VAL A 3 -2.78 -20.27 -1.87
CA VAL A 3 -1.34 -20.23 -1.62
C VAL A 3 -1.10 -19.58 -0.28
N ARG A 4 -0.30 -20.23 0.56
CA ARG A 4 0.19 -19.67 1.82
C ARG A 4 1.70 -19.51 1.70
N VAL A 5 2.18 -18.30 1.90
CA VAL A 5 3.61 -17.97 1.86
C VAL A 5 4.04 -17.46 3.22
N GLN A 6 5.22 -17.87 3.64
CA GLN A 6 5.89 -17.25 4.77
C GLN A 6 6.50 -15.92 4.31
N HIS A 7 5.94 -14.80 4.75
CA HIS A 7 6.31 -13.46 4.26
C HIS A 7 7.76 -13.07 4.61
N THR A 8 8.39 -13.72 5.59
CA THR A 8 9.83 -13.56 5.85
C THR A 8 10.71 -14.08 4.72
N MET A 9 10.21 -15.03 3.92
CA MET A 9 10.94 -15.61 2.79
C MET A 9 10.76 -14.81 1.50
N ALA A 10 9.57 -14.30 1.22
CA ALA A 10 9.26 -13.62 -0.04
C ALA A 10 8.11 -12.63 0.13
N ASP A 11 8.18 -11.52 -0.61
CA ASP A 11 7.05 -10.60 -0.76
C ASP A 11 6.08 -11.11 -1.85
N ALA A 12 5.02 -10.33 -2.10
CA ALA A 12 4.01 -10.67 -3.11
C ALA A 12 4.61 -10.86 -4.52
N ALA A 13 5.64 -10.09 -4.89
CA ALA A 13 6.30 -10.22 -6.20
C ALA A 13 7.10 -11.53 -6.26
N GLY A 14 7.85 -11.85 -5.20
CA GLY A 14 8.56 -13.13 -5.09
C GLY A 14 7.63 -14.34 -5.11
N MET A 15 6.48 -14.26 -4.45
CA MET A 15 5.43 -15.29 -4.53
C MET A 15 4.92 -15.45 -5.96
N VAL A 16 4.57 -14.37 -6.65
CA VAL A 16 4.05 -14.46 -8.04
C VAL A 16 5.12 -15.03 -8.97
N GLN A 17 6.40 -14.68 -8.78
CA GLN A 17 7.48 -15.25 -9.56
C GLN A 17 7.57 -16.77 -9.39
N LEU A 18 7.49 -17.27 -8.15
CA LEU A 18 7.46 -18.71 -7.87
C LEU A 18 6.25 -19.38 -8.53
N LEU A 19 5.06 -18.80 -8.38
CA LEU A 19 3.84 -19.35 -8.97
C LEU A 19 3.87 -19.31 -10.50
N GLY A 20 4.50 -18.29 -11.10
CA GLY A 20 4.74 -18.18 -12.53
C GLY A 20 5.62 -19.32 -13.04
N ALA A 21 6.73 -19.60 -12.35
CA ALA A 21 7.59 -20.74 -12.67
C ALA A 21 6.82 -22.07 -12.62
N ILE A 22 6.01 -22.28 -11.57
CA ILE A 22 5.16 -23.48 -11.45
C ILE A 22 4.15 -23.55 -12.61
N ALA A 23 3.53 -22.44 -12.95
CA ALA A 23 2.54 -22.36 -14.03
C ALA A 23 3.16 -22.66 -15.41
N GLU A 24 4.39 -22.21 -15.68
CA GLU A 24 5.13 -22.54 -16.89
C GLU A 24 5.47 -24.04 -16.96
N LEU A 25 6.01 -24.60 -15.88
CA LEU A 25 6.37 -26.02 -15.80
C LEU A 25 5.13 -26.92 -15.95
N ALA A 26 4.00 -26.54 -15.34
CA ALA A 26 2.74 -27.25 -15.48
C ALA A 26 2.22 -27.28 -16.93
N ARG A 27 2.57 -26.27 -17.74
CA ARG A 27 2.25 -26.21 -19.18
C ARG A 27 3.30 -26.88 -20.08
N GLY A 28 4.29 -27.56 -19.49
CA GLY A 28 5.32 -28.31 -20.22
C GLY A 28 6.53 -27.48 -20.65
N ALA A 29 6.74 -26.28 -20.07
CA ALA A 29 8.00 -25.57 -20.29
C ALA A 29 9.18 -26.39 -19.73
N PRO A 30 10.33 -26.43 -20.41
CA PRO A 30 11.49 -27.21 -19.97
C PRO A 30 12.18 -26.60 -18.74
N ALA A 31 12.04 -25.28 -18.54
CA ALA A 31 12.58 -24.53 -17.42
C ALA A 31 11.79 -23.22 -17.24
N PRO A 32 11.85 -22.58 -16.05
CA PRO A 32 11.28 -21.25 -15.86
C PRO A 32 11.94 -20.19 -16.74
N THR A 33 11.15 -19.28 -17.29
CA THR A 33 11.63 -18.15 -18.10
C THR A 33 12.51 -17.20 -17.28
N VAL A 34 12.14 -16.98 -16.02
CA VAL A 34 12.93 -16.18 -15.06
C VAL A 34 13.55 -17.12 -14.04
N GLN A 35 14.87 -17.20 -14.05
CA GLN A 35 15.61 -18.01 -13.08
C GLN A 35 15.58 -17.36 -11.69
N PRO A 36 15.32 -18.13 -10.61
CA PRO A 36 15.29 -17.59 -9.26
C PRO A 36 16.70 -17.18 -8.81
N VAL A 37 16.80 -16.02 -8.17
CA VAL A 37 18.05 -15.48 -7.61
C VAL A 37 17.90 -15.34 -6.10
N TRP A 38 18.82 -15.94 -5.34
CA TRP A 38 18.84 -15.85 -3.86
C TRP A 38 19.16 -14.43 -3.39
N GLY A 39 20.37 -13.93 -3.70
CA GLY A 39 20.78 -12.51 -3.62
C GLY A 39 20.43 -11.74 -2.34
N ARG A 40 20.29 -12.40 -1.18
CA ARG A 40 19.78 -11.75 0.06
C ARG A 40 20.77 -10.73 0.62
N GLU A 41 22.05 -10.97 0.39
CA GLU A 41 23.17 -10.09 0.71
C GLU A 41 23.05 -8.69 0.09
N LEU A 42 22.32 -8.55 -1.03
CA LEU A 42 22.11 -7.26 -1.70
C LEU A 42 21.34 -6.26 -0.81
N LEU A 43 20.54 -6.75 0.13
CA LEU A 43 19.67 -5.96 1.01
C LEU A 43 19.96 -6.22 2.49
N GLN A 44 21.17 -6.70 2.81
CA GLN A 44 21.61 -6.82 4.19
C GLN A 44 21.92 -5.45 4.80
N ALA A 45 21.85 -5.40 6.13
CA ALA A 45 22.23 -4.20 6.86
C ALA A 45 23.68 -3.83 6.52
N PRO A 46 23.93 -2.58 6.09
CA PRO A 46 25.26 -2.17 5.69
C PRO A 46 26.21 -2.16 6.90
N LEU A 47 27.42 -2.71 6.69
CA LEU A 47 28.48 -2.75 7.68
C LEU A 47 29.50 -1.65 7.38
N LEU A 48 29.96 -0.97 8.42
CA LEU A 48 31.13 -0.09 8.37
C LEU A 48 32.39 -0.95 8.26
N ASN A 49 32.53 -1.92 9.18
CA ASN A 49 33.59 -2.93 9.25
C ASN A 49 32.95 -4.28 9.69
N ASP A 50 33.71 -5.39 9.71
CA ASP A 50 33.23 -6.76 9.97
C ASP A 50 32.19 -6.91 11.12
N ASP A 51 32.31 -6.12 12.19
CA ASP A 51 31.42 -6.19 13.37
C ASP A 51 30.61 -4.91 13.65
N VAL A 52 30.72 -3.87 12.83
CA VAL A 52 30.12 -2.55 13.13
C VAL A 52 29.08 -2.18 12.08
N LEU A 53 27.81 -2.08 12.48
CA LEU A 53 26.72 -1.63 11.62
C LEU A 53 26.83 -0.13 11.32
N LEU A 54 26.57 0.25 10.06
CA LEU A 54 26.33 1.64 9.73
C LEU A 54 25.00 2.11 10.36
N PRO A 55 24.92 3.35 10.85
CA PRO A 55 23.66 3.90 11.37
C PRO A 55 22.63 4.06 10.24
N PRO A 56 21.32 3.98 10.56
CA PRO A 56 20.28 4.37 9.62
C PRO A 56 20.52 5.79 9.10
N ARG A 57 20.39 5.96 7.78
CA ARG A 57 20.62 7.23 7.08
C ARG A 57 19.36 8.10 7.00
N PHE A 58 18.21 7.51 7.27
CA PHE A 58 16.90 8.16 7.22
C PHE A 58 16.20 8.09 8.58
N ALA A 59 15.35 9.08 8.85
CA ALA A 59 14.41 9.02 9.95
C ALA A 59 13.28 8.05 9.55
N HIS A 60 13.27 6.88 10.14
CA HIS A 60 12.25 5.86 9.88
C HIS A 60 11.08 6.01 10.84
N CYS A 61 10.32 7.11 10.67
CA CYS A 61 9.20 7.45 11.53
C CYS A 61 8.14 6.35 11.57
N GLU A 62 8.09 5.49 10.56
CA GLU A 62 7.19 4.34 10.52
C GLU A 62 7.40 3.36 11.69
N TYR A 63 8.58 3.37 12.34
CA TYR A 63 8.92 2.57 13.52
C TYR A 63 9.13 3.41 14.79
N ASP A 64 8.59 4.62 14.85
CA ASP A 64 8.58 5.40 16.10
C ASP A 64 7.78 4.68 17.19
N ASP A 65 8.22 4.82 18.44
CA ASP A 65 7.47 4.34 19.60
C ASP A 65 6.33 5.33 19.88
N VAL A 66 5.22 5.19 19.15
CA VAL A 66 4.01 5.99 19.37
C VAL A 66 3.26 5.37 20.54
N MET A 67 2.96 6.20 21.56
CA MET A 67 2.11 5.76 22.66
C MET A 67 0.73 5.40 22.11
N ASP A 68 0.31 4.14 22.29
CA ASP A 68 -1.08 3.74 22.07
C ASP A 68 -1.94 4.53 23.05
N MET A 69 -2.56 5.60 22.56
CA MET A 69 -3.43 6.48 23.32
C MET A 69 -4.78 5.79 23.59
N ASN A 70 -4.79 4.65 24.29
CA ASN A 70 -6.01 3.98 24.80
C ASN A 70 -7.21 3.99 23.82
N ASP A 71 -6.95 3.87 22.51
CA ASP A 71 -8.03 3.73 21.54
C ASP A 71 -8.65 2.38 21.82
N ALA A 72 -9.85 2.39 22.39
CA ALA A 72 -10.58 1.20 22.75
C ALA A 72 -10.62 0.27 21.54
N ILE A 73 -9.92 -0.86 21.62
CA ILE A 73 -9.90 -1.88 20.57
C ILE A 73 -11.36 -2.21 20.26
N VAL A 74 -11.85 -1.73 19.12
CA VAL A 74 -13.25 -1.93 18.77
C VAL A 74 -13.43 -3.42 18.50
N PRO A 75 -14.31 -4.12 19.24
CA PRO A 75 -14.50 -5.55 19.06
C PRO A 75 -14.86 -5.87 17.60
N PHE A 76 -14.33 -6.98 17.09
CA PHE A 76 -14.54 -7.42 15.70
C PHE A 76 -16.02 -7.51 15.29
N GLU A 77 -16.91 -7.81 16.23
CA GLU A 77 -18.36 -7.90 15.98
C GLU A 77 -19.00 -6.57 15.55
N PHE A 78 -18.37 -5.43 15.88
CA PHE A 78 -18.82 -4.10 15.45
C PHE A 78 -18.17 -3.63 14.15
N MET A 79 -17.19 -4.38 13.64
CA MET A 79 -16.49 -4.07 12.41
C MET A 79 -17.28 -4.57 11.19
N VAL A 80 -17.42 -3.72 10.19
CA VAL A 80 -18.05 -4.06 8.92
C VAL A 80 -17.02 -4.00 7.79
N HIS A 81 -17.11 -4.96 6.87
CA HIS A 81 -16.31 -4.99 5.65
C HIS A 81 -17.11 -4.47 4.46
N ARG A 82 -16.52 -3.54 3.71
CA ARG A 82 -17.04 -3.04 2.43
C ARG A 82 -15.93 -2.99 1.41
N SER A 83 -16.22 -3.41 0.19
CA SER A 83 -15.30 -3.27 -0.94
C SER A 83 -15.76 -2.14 -1.84
N PHE A 84 -14.84 -1.23 -2.15
CA PHE A 84 -15.07 -0.10 -3.03
C PHE A 84 -14.46 -0.41 -4.40
N PHE A 85 -15.29 -0.46 -5.44
CA PHE A 85 -14.80 -0.55 -6.81
C PHE A 85 -14.42 0.84 -7.32
N ILE A 86 -13.23 0.93 -7.89
CA ILE A 86 -12.64 2.14 -8.44
C ILE A 86 -12.25 1.83 -9.89
N GLY A 87 -13.16 2.14 -10.81
CA GLY A 87 -12.97 2.02 -12.25
C GLY A 87 -12.36 3.29 -12.84
N TRP A 88 -12.32 3.37 -14.17
CA TRP A 88 -11.75 4.52 -14.86
C TRP A 88 -12.57 5.80 -14.62
N ARG A 89 -13.91 5.66 -14.46
CA ARG A 89 -14.81 6.78 -14.19
C ARG A 89 -14.57 7.36 -12.81
N GLU A 90 -14.48 6.51 -11.80
CA GLU A 90 -14.22 6.92 -10.42
C GLU A 90 -12.85 7.57 -10.30
N ILE A 91 -11.81 7.00 -10.93
CA ILE A 91 -10.47 7.61 -10.96
C ILE A 91 -10.50 8.98 -11.64
N SER A 92 -11.19 9.11 -12.78
CA SER A 92 -11.32 10.40 -13.48
C SER A 92 -12.05 11.43 -12.63
N ALA A 93 -13.11 11.02 -11.91
CA ALA A 93 -13.85 11.90 -11.02
C ALA A 93 -12.98 12.36 -9.84
N ILE A 94 -12.27 11.44 -9.19
CA ILE A 94 -11.34 11.75 -8.11
C ILE A 94 -10.26 12.73 -8.58
N ARG A 95 -9.66 12.48 -9.75
CA ARG A 95 -8.64 13.35 -10.34
C ARG A 95 -9.15 14.76 -10.66
N SER A 96 -10.45 14.93 -10.93
CA SER A 96 -11.03 16.27 -11.18
C SER A 96 -11.01 17.19 -9.95
N HIS A 97 -10.84 16.64 -8.74
CA HIS A 97 -10.65 17.40 -7.50
C HIS A 97 -9.20 17.83 -7.26
N LEU A 98 -8.27 17.46 -8.14
CA LEU A 98 -6.85 17.78 -8.02
C LEU A 98 -6.46 18.92 -8.97
N PRO A 99 -5.48 19.76 -8.60
CA PRO A 99 -4.84 20.68 -9.54
C PRO A 99 -4.32 19.93 -10.79
N SER A 100 -4.46 20.53 -11.97
CA SER A 100 -4.12 19.88 -13.26
C SER A 100 -2.67 19.36 -13.33
N ALA A 101 -1.71 20.05 -12.71
CA ALA A 101 -0.33 19.58 -12.61
C ALA A 101 -0.23 18.28 -11.80
N LEU A 102 -0.76 18.28 -10.57
CA LEU A 102 -0.76 17.12 -9.69
C LEU A 102 -1.57 15.96 -10.28
N SER A 103 -2.72 16.24 -10.90
CA SER A 103 -3.55 15.24 -11.57
C SER A 103 -2.82 14.52 -12.71
N ARG A 104 -1.79 15.11 -13.32
CA ARG A 104 -1.01 14.45 -14.38
C ARG A 104 0.20 13.71 -13.81
N GLU A 105 0.81 14.25 -12.77
CA GLU A 105 2.03 13.71 -12.17
C GLU A 105 1.76 12.51 -11.24
N ALA A 106 0.69 12.58 -10.44
CA ALA A 106 0.35 11.57 -9.46
C ALA A 106 -0.13 10.27 -10.12
N THR A 107 0.41 9.14 -9.68
CA THR A 107 -0.05 7.80 -10.06
C THR A 107 -1.45 7.52 -9.48
N ASN A 108 -2.21 6.59 -10.10
CA ASN A 108 -3.52 6.18 -9.55
C ASN A 108 -3.40 5.71 -8.09
N PHE A 109 -2.29 5.05 -7.75
CA PHE A 109 -2.03 4.62 -6.39
C PHE A 109 -2.00 5.82 -5.42
N GLU A 110 -1.17 6.83 -5.69
CA GLU A 110 -1.03 8.00 -4.83
C GLU A 110 -2.34 8.78 -4.69
N VAL A 111 -3.06 8.93 -5.81
CA VAL A 111 -4.37 9.61 -5.81
C VAL A 111 -5.38 8.88 -4.93
N ILE A 112 -5.56 7.57 -5.15
CA ILE A 112 -6.54 6.78 -4.39
C ILE A 112 -6.13 6.75 -2.91
N THR A 113 -4.86 6.51 -2.61
CA THR A 113 -4.37 6.44 -1.22
C THR A 113 -4.56 7.75 -0.46
N GLY A 114 -4.23 8.90 -1.07
CA GLY A 114 -4.47 10.21 -0.44
C GLY A 114 -5.96 10.47 -0.19
N CYS A 115 -6.83 10.06 -1.11
CA CYS A 115 -8.28 10.16 -0.93
C CYS A 115 -8.78 9.27 0.21
N LEU A 116 -8.36 8.00 0.24
CA LEU A 116 -8.72 7.07 1.30
C LEU A 116 -8.25 7.58 2.66
N TRP A 117 -7.04 8.14 2.75
CA TRP A 117 -6.51 8.71 3.98
C TRP A 117 -7.41 9.82 4.51
N ARG A 118 -7.70 10.82 3.67
CA ARG A 118 -8.52 11.96 4.07
C ARG A 118 -9.96 11.56 4.39
N CYS A 119 -10.58 10.70 3.58
CA CYS A 119 -11.93 10.19 3.86
C CYS A 119 -11.99 9.38 5.15
N ARG A 120 -10.95 8.58 5.43
CA ARG A 120 -10.83 7.80 6.65
C ARG A 120 -10.71 8.71 7.88
N THR A 121 -9.83 9.71 7.83
CA THR A 121 -9.69 10.71 8.90
C THR A 121 -11.01 11.44 9.14
N THR A 122 -11.71 11.85 8.08
CA THR A 122 -13.02 12.51 8.18
C THR A 122 -14.06 11.62 8.87
N ALA A 123 -14.10 10.33 8.51
CA ALA A 123 -15.06 9.38 9.05
C ALA A 123 -14.80 9.06 10.53
N LEU A 124 -13.53 8.92 10.91
CA LEU A 124 -13.10 8.68 12.29
C LEU A 124 -13.36 9.90 13.19
N ALA A 125 -13.27 11.11 12.63
CA ALA A 125 -13.44 12.37 13.34
C ALA A 125 -12.59 12.48 14.63
N PRO A 126 -11.26 12.25 14.55
CA PRO A 126 -10.34 12.42 15.67
C PRO A 126 -10.23 13.89 16.11
N HIS A 127 -9.60 14.14 17.26
CA HIS A 127 -9.22 15.50 17.65
C HIS A 127 -8.24 16.12 16.64
N ALA A 128 -8.33 17.44 16.45
CA ALA A 128 -7.61 18.13 15.37
C ALA A 128 -6.07 18.05 15.50
N ASP A 129 -5.57 17.90 16.71
CA ASP A 129 -4.15 17.76 17.06
C ASP A 129 -3.65 16.31 17.00
N GLU A 130 -4.53 15.33 16.82
CA GLU A 130 -4.11 13.92 16.68
C GLU A 130 -3.29 13.71 15.40
N GLU A 131 -2.18 13.00 15.57
CA GLU A 131 -1.30 12.61 14.47
C GLU A 131 -1.93 11.46 13.69
N MET A 132 -2.05 11.63 12.38
CA MET A 132 -2.53 10.61 11.45
C MET A 132 -1.36 10.11 10.62
N ARG A 133 -1.28 8.79 10.43
CA ARG A 133 -0.17 8.14 9.71
C ARG A 133 -0.69 7.34 8.51
N MET A 134 -0.08 7.53 7.35
CA MET A 134 -0.39 6.78 6.13
C MET A 134 0.85 6.03 5.64
N ILE A 135 0.83 4.70 5.76
CA ILE A 135 1.91 3.82 5.31
C ILE A 135 1.58 3.28 3.92
N CYS A 136 2.57 3.32 3.02
CA CYS A 136 2.45 2.78 1.67
C CYS A 136 3.51 1.72 1.42
N THR A 137 3.15 0.54 0.90
CA THR A 137 4.16 -0.45 0.48
C THR A 137 4.79 -0.05 -0.87
N VAL A 138 6.12 0.06 -0.91
CA VAL A 138 6.86 0.47 -2.11
C VAL A 138 7.88 -0.59 -2.51
N ASN A 139 7.63 -1.27 -3.62
CA ASN A 139 8.55 -2.23 -4.25
C ASN A 139 9.66 -1.48 -5.01
N ILE A 140 10.92 -1.88 -4.83
CA ILE A 140 12.07 -1.29 -5.53
C ILE A 140 12.54 -2.06 -6.77
N ARG A 141 11.95 -3.23 -7.04
CA ARG A 141 12.19 -3.97 -8.28
C ARG A 141 11.73 -3.14 -9.48
N GLY A 142 12.55 -3.11 -10.53
CA GLY A 142 12.24 -2.38 -11.76
C GLY A 142 12.28 -0.85 -11.64
N LYS A 143 12.64 -0.29 -10.48
CA LYS A 143 12.96 1.15 -10.37
C LYS A 143 14.23 1.46 -11.16
N LYS A 144 14.35 2.71 -11.62
CA LYS A 144 15.59 3.21 -12.24
C LYS A 144 16.75 3.04 -11.25
N ASP A 145 17.90 2.59 -11.73
CA ASP A 145 19.11 2.35 -10.93
C ASP A 145 18.96 1.25 -9.85
N THR A 146 17.96 0.38 -9.98
CA THR A 146 17.79 -0.76 -9.06
C THR A 146 18.92 -1.80 -9.23
N ILE A 147 19.50 -2.23 -8.12
CA ILE A 147 20.47 -3.32 -8.08
C ILE A 147 19.80 -4.70 -8.01
N ILE A 148 18.47 -4.74 -7.93
CA ILE A 148 17.72 -5.97 -7.67
C ILE A 148 17.53 -6.76 -8.96
N PRO A 149 18.08 -7.99 -9.06
CA PRO A 149 17.91 -8.83 -10.24
C PRO A 149 16.44 -9.15 -10.49
N VAL A 150 16.06 -9.28 -11.78
CA VAL A 150 14.70 -9.68 -12.18
C VAL A 150 14.27 -11.00 -11.52
N GLY A 151 15.21 -11.90 -11.27
CA GLY A 151 14.97 -13.17 -10.60
C GLY A 151 14.91 -13.14 -9.06
N TYR A 152 15.14 -11.99 -8.42
CA TYR A 152 15.18 -11.88 -6.97
C TYR A 152 13.79 -12.06 -6.36
N TYR A 153 13.59 -13.22 -5.73
CA TYR A 153 12.30 -13.62 -5.17
C TYR A 153 12.13 -13.25 -3.70
N GLY A 154 13.08 -12.52 -3.11
CA GLY A 154 13.05 -12.16 -1.70
C GLY A 154 12.09 -11.03 -1.34
N ASN A 155 12.36 -10.33 -0.23
CA ASN A 155 11.65 -9.09 0.11
C ASN A 155 12.47 -7.92 -0.43
N ALA A 156 11.92 -7.11 -1.34
CA ALA A 156 12.56 -5.90 -1.84
C ALA A 156 11.57 -4.73 -1.88
N PHE A 157 11.03 -4.41 -0.71
CA PHE A 157 10.12 -3.28 -0.52
C PHE A 157 10.43 -2.56 0.79
N ALA A 158 10.00 -1.30 0.90
CA ALA A 158 9.91 -0.55 2.14
C ALA A 158 8.47 -0.07 2.37
N SER A 159 8.19 0.42 3.57
CA SER A 159 6.88 0.93 3.96
C SER A 159 7.00 2.34 4.54
N PRO A 160 7.36 3.36 3.73
CA PRO A 160 7.47 4.74 4.20
C PRO A 160 6.13 5.25 4.74
N VAL A 161 6.21 6.19 5.67
CA VAL A 161 5.05 6.83 6.29
C VAL A 161 4.92 8.30 5.85
N ALA A 162 3.70 8.70 5.52
CA ALA A 162 3.29 10.09 5.48
C ALA A 162 2.60 10.45 6.79
N ILE A 163 2.95 11.60 7.37
CA ILE A 163 2.46 12.07 8.68
C ILE A 163 1.83 13.45 8.51
N SER A 164 0.68 13.67 9.15
CA SER A 164 0.01 14.97 9.24
C SER A 164 -0.93 14.97 10.44
N THR A 165 -1.38 16.14 10.90
CA THR A 165 -2.45 16.21 11.91
C THR A 165 -3.81 15.98 11.26
N ALA A 166 -4.78 15.51 12.04
CA ALA A 166 -6.15 15.43 11.56
C ALA A 166 -6.70 16.80 11.13
N GLY A 167 -6.39 17.85 11.88
CA GLY A 167 -6.78 19.23 11.56
C GLY A 167 -6.26 19.66 10.21
N ASP A 168 -4.97 19.45 9.92
CA ASP A 168 -4.37 19.82 8.64
C ASP A 168 -4.95 19.01 7.48
N LEU A 169 -5.14 17.69 7.64
CA LEU A 169 -5.75 16.84 6.62
C LEU A 169 -7.18 17.28 6.26
N LEU A 170 -7.95 17.75 7.24
CA LEU A 170 -9.35 18.13 7.05
C LEU A 170 -9.49 19.59 6.56
N ALA A 171 -8.61 20.49 7.01
CA ALA A 171 -8.59 21.89 6.58
C ALA A 171 -8.09 22.07 5.13
N ASN A 172 -7.25 21.16 4.65
CA ASN A 172 -6.68 21.22 3.31
C ASN A 172 -7.45 20.37 2.28
N PRO A 173 -7.35 20.71 0.98
CA PRO A 173 -7.93 19.91 -0.10
C PRO A 173 -7.28 18.53 -0.20
N VAL A 174 -7.94 17.60 -0.88
CA VAL A 174 -7.43 16.22 -1.04
C VAL A 174 -6.06 16.15 -1.74
N SER A 175 -5.70 17.17 -2.52
CA SER A 175 -4.36 17.30 -3.11
C SER A 175 -3.24 17.32 -2.07
N TYR A 176 -3.47 17.91 -0.90
CA TYR A 176 -2.49 17.93 0.20
C TYR A 176 -2.14 16.51 0.66
N ALA A 177 -3.16 15.67 0.90
CA ALA A 177 -2.94 14.27 1.27
C ALA A 177 -2.24 13.48 0.15
N VAL A 178 -2.57 13.74 -1.12
CA VAL A 178 -1.92 13.10 -2.28
C VAL A 178 -0.44 13.50 -2.38
N GLU A 179 -0.11 14.78 -2.17
CA GLU A 179 1.27 15.28 -2.19
C GLU A 179 2.12 14.67 -1.08
N LEU A 180 1.57 14.53 0.13
CA LEU A 180 2.26 13.84 1.24
C LEU A 180 2.56 12.38 0.91
N VAL A 181 1.60 11.65 0.34
CA VAL A 181 1.79 10.25 -0.10
C VAL A 181 2.84 10.17 -1.21
N MET A 182 2.81 11.09 -2.19
CA MET A 182 3.80 11.16 -3.25
C MET A 182 5.20 11.39 -2.70
N LYS A 183 5.36 12.32 -1.73
CA LYS A 183 6.64 12.61 -1.09
C LYS A 183 7.18 11.37 -0.38
N ALA A 184 6.38 10.75 0.50
CA ALA A 184 6.78 9.56 1.23
C ALA A 184 7.22 8.40 0.30
N LYS A 185 6.48 8.17 -0.78
CA LYS A 185 6.82 7.11 -1.76
C LYS A 185 8.09 7.42 -2.57
N ARG A 186 8.39 8.69 -2.84
CA ARG A 186 9.57 9.13 -3.60
C ARG A 186 10.87 8.94 -2.84
N GLU A 187 10.84 9.00 -1.50
CA GLU A 187 12.01 8.78 -0.66
C GLU A 187 12.55 7.35 -0.72
N VAL A 188 11.73 6.38 -1.14
CA VAL A 188 12.15 4.97 -1.18
C VAL A 188 12.99 4.66 -2.40
N ASP A 189 14.29 4.50 -2.17
CA ASP A 189 15.25 3.91 -3.09
C ASP A 189 15.98 2.72 -2.40
N VAL A 190 17.11 2.30 -2.98
CA VAL A 190 17.94 1.23 -2.42
C VAL A 190 18.55 1.67 -1.08
N GLU A 191 19.02 2.91 -0.97
CA GLU A 191 19.60 3.45 0.27
C GLU A 191 18.59 3.51 1.40
N TYR A 192 17.33 3.85 1.10
CA TYR A 192 16.23 3.80 2.06
C TYR A 192 16.04 2.39 2.63
N ILE A 193 16.04 1.36 1.77
CA ILE A 193 15.90 -0.03 2.23
C ILE A 193 17.10 -0.49 3.05
N LEU A 194 18.32 -0.13 2.64
CA LEU A 194 19.52 -0.43 3.42
C LEU A 194 19.50 0.26 4.79
N SER A 195 18.98 1.47 4.85
CA SER A 195 18.73 2.20 6.10
C SER A 195 17.69 1.51 6.99
N VAL A 196 16.60 0.99 6.41
CA VAL A 196 15.63 0.14 7.14
C VAL A 196 16.34 -1.10 7.67
N ALA A 197 17.16 -1.77 6.86
CA ALA A 197 17.88 -2.96 7.27
C ALA A 197 18.84 -2.68 8.45
N ALA A 198 19.56 -1.55 8.43
CA ALA A 198 20.37 -1.08 9.55
C ALA A 198 19.52 -0.88 10.82
N LEU A 199 18.37 -0.21 10.70
CA LEU A 199 17.45 0.01 11.82
C LEU A 199 16.95 -1.32 12.40
N MET A 200 16.55 -2.26 11.54
CA MET A 200 16.07 -3.59 11.94
C MET A 200 17.15 -4.36 12.71
N ALA A 201 18.40 -4.29 12.26
CA ALA A 201 19.54 -4.93 12.92
C ALA A 201 19.86 -4.28 14.28
N GLN A 202 19.76 -2.95 14.38
CA GLN A 202 20.05 -2.21 15.62
C GLN A 202 18.94 -2.31 16.67
N ARG A 203 17.67 -2.23 16.26
CA ARG A 203 16.51 -2.19 17.17
C ARG A 203 15.80 -3.54 17.34
N GLY A 204 16.35 -4.61 16.79
CA GLY A 204 15.78 -5.96 16.95
C GLY A 204 14.42 -6.14 16.25
N ARG A 205 14.25 -5.53 15.07
CA ARG A 205 13.04 -5.60 14.22
C ARG A 205 11.76 -5.08 14.92
N PRO A 206 11.70 -3.78 15.24
CA PRO A 206 10.50 -3.19 15.83
C PRO A 206 9.30 -3.32 14.89
N HIS A 207 8.10 -3.37 15.47
CA HIS A 207 6.86 -3.24 14.70
C HIS A 207 6.71 -1.78 14.24
N PHE A 208 5.96 -1.57 13.16
CA PHE A 208 5.54 -0.23 12.79
C PHE A 208 4.51 0.31 13.79
N ALA A 209 4.47 1.63 13.94
CA ALA A 209 3.48 2.30 14.78
C ALA A 209 2.05 1.96 14.32
N VAL A 210 1.18 1.53 15.25
CA VAL A 210 -0.19 1.09 14.94
C VAL A 210 -1.22 2.19 15.18
N ALA A 211 -1.06 2.97 16.26
CA ALA A 211 -1.97 4.07 16.60
C ALA A 211 -2.14 5.05 15.43
N HIS A 212 -3.40 5.32 15.08
CA HIS A 212 -3.81 6.20 13.97
C HIS A 212 -3.14 5.92 12.61
N THR A 213 -2.57 4.72 12.44
CA THR A 213 -1.93 4.27 11.21
C THR A 213 -2.94 3.61 10.29
N TYR A 214 -2.88 4.00 9.02
CA TYR A 214 -3.58 3.33 7.94
C TYR A 214 -2.57 2.90 6.86
N LEU A 215 -2.55 1.60 6.55
CA LEU A 215 -1.62 1.00 5.60
C LEU A 215 -2.33 0.65 4.29
N VAL A 216 -1.72 1.02 3.16
CA VAL A 216 -2.19 0.61 1.84
C VAL A 216 -1.09 -0.13 1.09
N SER A 217 -1.44 -1.30 0.54
CA SER A 217 -0.56 -2.11 -0.30
C SER A 217 -1.21 -2.42 -1.65
N ASP A 218 -0.51 -2.15 -2.74
CA ASP A 218 -1.04 -2.38 -4.10
C ASP A 218 -0.59 -3.74 -4.64
N VAL A 219 -1.54 -4.67 -4.69
CA VAL A 219 -1.35 -6.00 -5.31
C VAL A 219 -2.08 -6.11 -6.65
N SER A 220 -2.57 -5.00 -7.20
CA SER A 220 -3.30 -4.98 -8.47
C SER A 220 -2.35 -5.18 -9.65
N LYS A 221 -1.04 -4.94 -9.46
CA LYS A 221 -0.02 -4.96 -10.50
C LYS A 221 1.05 -6.04 -10.31
N VAL A 222 0.91 -6.93 -9.32
CA VAL A 222 1.92 -7.97 -9.06
C VAL A 222 1.87 -9.13 -10.06
N GLY A 223 0.89 -9.17 -10.97
CA GLY A 223 0.80 -10.17 -12.04
C GLY A 223 0.09 -11.48 -11.67
N ILE A 224 -0.54 -11.56 -10.50
CA ILE A 224 -1.19 -12.80 -10.04
C ILE A 224 -2.37 -13.24 -10.94
N ARG A 225 -3.03 -12.30 -11.62
CA ARG A 225 -4.12 -12.56 -12.59
C ARG A 225 -3.62 -13.02 -13.97
N ASP A 226 -2.31 -13.03 -14.19
CA ASP A 226 -1.72 -13.49 -15.46
C ASP A 226 -1.22 -14.94 -15.39
N LEU A 227 -1.30 -15.57 -14.22
CA LEU A 227 -0.82 -16.92 -13.99
C LEU A 227 -1.76 -17.99 -14.60
N ASP A 228 -1.34 -18.59 -15.71
CA ASP A 228 -2.05 -19.70 -16.35
C ASP A 228 -1.33 -21.03 -16.12
N PHE A 229 -1.96 -21.91 -15.31
CA PHE A 229 -1.47 -23.25 -14.97
C PHE A 229 -1.84 -24.32 -16.00
N GLY A 230 -2.45 -23.94 -17.14
CA GLY A 230 -2.96 -24.85 -18.17
C GLY A 230 -4.49 -24.92 -18.25
N TRP A 231 -5.20 -24.17 -17.40
CA TRP A 231 -6.66 -24.10 -17.37
C TRP A 231 -7.20 -22.69 -17.67
N GLY A 232 -6.35 -21.79 -18.14
CA GLY A 232 -6.67 -20.39 -18.39
C GLY A 232 -6.33 -19.47 -17.22
N LYS A 233 -6.47 -18.16 -17.47
CA LYS A 233 -6.17 -17.11 -16.49
C LYS A 233 -7.23 -17.03 -15.37
N PRO A 234 -6.86 -16.64 -14.15
CA PRO A 234 -7.80 -16.46 -13.05
C PRO A 234 -8.85 -15.38 -13.34
N VAL A 235 -10.12 -15.70 -13.06
CA VAL A 235 -11.21 -14.72 -13.06
C VAL A 235 -11.02 -13.69 -11.93
N TYR A 236 -10.51 -14.14 -10.79
CA TYR A 236 -10.17 -13.32 -9.63
C TYR A 236 -8.89 -13.87 -8.97
N ALA A 237 -8.04 -12.96 -8.50
CA ALA A 237 -6.89 -13.30 -7.66
C ALA A 237 -6.57 -12.11 -6.75
N GLY A 238 -6.47 -12.37 -5.45
CA GLY A 238 -6.22 -11.35 -4.43
C GLY A 238 -6.05 -11.98 -3.05
N PRO A 239 -5.77 -11.16 -2.02
CA PRO A 239 -5.65 -11.61 -0.64
C PRO A 239 -6.90 -12.37 -0.17
N ALA A 240 -6.69 -13.44 0.60
CA ALA A 240 -7.79 -14.25 1.13
C ALA A 240 -8.59 -13.52 2.23
N LYS A 241 -7.97 -12.55 2.92
CA LYS A 241 -8.58 -11.69 3.93
C LYS A 241 -8.16 -10.24 3.67
N GLY A 242 -9.07 -9.30 3.91
CA GLY A 242 -8.73 -7.88 3.98
C GLY A 242 -8.10 -7.53 5.33
N GLY A 243 -7.09 -6.67 5.33
CA GLY A 243 -6.30 -6.32 6.52
C GLY A 243 -4.91 -6.98 6.56
N VAL A 244 -4.01 -6.41 7.35
CA VAL A 244 -2.66 -6.92 7.64
C VAL A 244 -2.67 -7.29 9.12
N VAL A 245 -2.40 -8.56 9.44
CA VAL A 245 -2.33 -9.08 10.82
C VAL A 245 -3.71 -9.07 11.51
N ASP A 246 -3.74 -9.53 12.77
CA ASP A 246 -4.90 -9.64 13.65
C ASP A 246 -5.51 -8.28 14.08
N ILE A 247 -5.16 -7.17 13.42
CA ILE A 247 -5.68 -5.82 13.73
C ILE A 247 -6.66 -5.36 12.65
N PRO A 248 -7.97 -5.54 12.86
CA PRO A 248 -8.98 -5.21 11.87
C PRO A 248 -8.97 -3.71 11.57
N GLY A 249 -9.08 -3.39 10.28
CA GLY A 249 -9.22 -2.02 9.81
C GLY A 249 -7.94 -1.20 9.65
N VAL A 250 -6.76 -1.71 10.03
CA VAL A 250 -5.48 -0.99 9.87
C VAL A 250 -5.00 -0.97 8.42
N ALA A 251 -5.36 -1.96 7.60
CA ALA A 251 -4.83 -2.05 6.24
C ALA A 251 -5.87 -2.33 5.15
N SER A 252 -5.61 -1.81 3.96
CA SER A 252 -6.35 -2.11 2.73
C SER A 252 -5.41 -2.52 1.60
N PHE A 253 -5.94 -3.32 0.68
CA PHE A 253 -5.22 -3.76 -0.51
C PHE A 253 -5.88 -3.21 -1.76
N PHE A 254 -5.08 -2.78 -2.75
CA PHE A 254 -5.62 -2.55 -4.09
C PHE A 254 -5.57 -3.87 -4.85
N ILE A 255 -6.74 -4.38 -5.20
CA ILE A 255 -6.90 -5.68 -5.85
C ILE A 255 -7.46 -5.43 -7.25
N ALA A 256 -6.76 -5.92 -8.28
CA ALA A 256 -7.27 -5.81 -9.64
C ALA A 256 -8.49 -6.72 -9.78
N VAL A 257 -9.63 -6.17 -10.18
CA VAL A 257 -10.87 -6.93 -10.37
C VAL A 257 -11.54 -6.55 -11.67
N ARG A 258 -12.33 -7.49 -12.20
CA ARG A 258 -13.31 -7.22 -13.23
C ARG A 258 -14.70 -7.23 -12.60
N ASN A 259 -15.47 -6.16 -12.75
CA ASN A 259 -16.83 -6.10 -12.21
C ASN A 259 -17.82 -6.91 -13.07
N ALA A 260 -19.07 -7.01 -12.61
CA ALA A 260 -20.12 -7.76 -13.31
C ALA A 260 -20.44 -7.23 -14.72
N MET A 261 -20.11 -5.96 -15.01
CA MET A 261 -20.27 -5.34 -16.32
C MET A 261 -19.06 -5.57 -17.24
N GLY A 262 -18.05 -6.33 -16.78
CA GLY A 262 -16.84 -6.60 -17.53
C GLY A 262 -15.79 -5.49 -17.47
N GLU A 263 -16.01 -4.44 -16.69
CA GLU A 263 -15.07 -3.32 -16.53
C GLU A 263 -13.92 -3.72 -15.59
N GLU A 264 -12.70 -3.43 -16.02
CA GLU A 264 -11.49 -3.57 -15.21
C GLU A 264 -11.34 -2.38 -14.25
N GLY A 265 -10.99 -2.67 -13.01
CA GLY A 265 -10.77 -1.64 -11.99
C GLY A 265 -10.07 -2.19 -10.77
N ILE A 266 -10.07 -1.38 -9.70
CA ILE A 266 -9.45 -1.71 -8.42
C ILE A 266 -10.56 -1.92 -7.40
N SER A 267 -10.55 -3.04 -6.70
CA SER A 267 -11.33 -3.24 -5.48
C SER A 267 -10.48 -2.87 -4.28
N VAL A 268 -11.02 -2.02 -3.41
CA VAL A 268 -10.40 -1.62 -2.14
C VAL A 268 -11.29 -2.14 -0.99
N PRO A 269 -10.95 -3.27 -0.35
CA PRO A 269 -11.66 -3.75 0.83
C PRO A 269 -11.25 -2.92 2.04
N VAL A 270 -12.22 -2.31 2.71
CA VAL A 270 -12.06 -1.48 3.90
C VAL A 270 -12.85 -2.11 5.05
N CYS A 271 -12.27 -2.07 6.25
CA CYS A 271 -12.88 -2.57 7.48
C CYS A 271 -12.86 -1.47 8.54
N MET A 272 -14.03 -1.13 9.10
CA MET A 272 -14.21 -0.06 10.09
C MET A 272 -15.46 -0.35 10.94
N PRO A 273 -15.66 0.32 12.09
CA PRO A 273 -16.91 0.24 12.82
C PRO A 273 -18.10 0.67 11.94
N GLY A 274 -19.26 0.01 12.09
CA GLY A 274 -20.46 0.27 11.27
C GLY A 274 -20.79 1.75 11.05
N PRO A 275 -21.02 2.55 12.12
CA PRO A 275 -21.33 3.97 11.98
C PRO A 275 -20.23 4.78 11.30
N THR A 276 -18.96 4.41 11.49
CA THR A 276 -17.81 5.03 10.83
C THR A 276 -17.77 4.67 9.35
N MET A 277 -18.09 3.43 8.99
CA MET A 277 -18.18 3.00 7.60
C MET A 277 -19.24 3.78 6.82
N ASP A 278 -20.41 4.05 7.42
CA ASP A 278 -21.46 4.83 6.75
C ASP A 278 -20.99 6.26 6.42
N LYS A 279 -20.27 6.90 7.35
CA LYS A 279 -19.61 8.19 7.10
C LYS A 279 -18.57 8.08 5.99
N PHE A 280 -17.74 7.04 6.04
CA PHE A 280 -16.69 6.80 5.04
C PHE A 280 -17.25 6.59 3.63
N VAL A 281 -18.35 5.83 3.50
CA VAL A 281 -19.06 5.62 2.23
C VAL A 281 -19.55 6.96 1.66
N ASN A 282 -20.09 7.83 2.51
CA ASN A 282 -20.55 9.16 2.08
C ASN A 282 -19.37 10.03 1.59
N GLU A 283 -18.25 10.05 2.32
CA GLU A 283 -17.08 10.84 1.91
C GLU A 283 -16.45 10.33 0.60
N MET A 284 -16.30 9.00 0.46
CA MET A 284 -15.82 8.41 -0.80
C MET A 284 -16.78 8.71 -1.96
N GLY A 285 -18.10 8.63 -1.72
CA GLY A 285 -19.12 8.93 -2.71
C GLY A 285 -19.08 10.37 -3.21
N LYS A 286 -18.65 11.34 -2.38
CA LYS A 286 -18.45 12.73 -2.81
C LYS A 286 -17.28 12.85 -3.80
N LEU A 287 -16.14 12.19 -3.52
CA LEU A 287 -14.94 12.24 -4.38
C LEU A 287 -15.11 11.47 -5.69
N MET A 288 -15.93 10.42 -5.69
CA MET A 288 -16.26 9.64 -6.89
C MET A 288 -17.22 10.36 -7.83
N ARG A 289 -17.73 11.55 -7.46
CA ARG A 289 -18.48 12.44 -8.35
C ARG A 289 -17.55 13.55 -8.87
N PRO A 290 -17.71 14.02 -10.12
CA PRO A 290 -16.90 15.11 -10.65
C PRO A 290 -17.01 16.38 -9.79
N ALA A 291 -15.93 17.15 -9.70
CA ALA A 291 -15.98 18.47 -9.05
C ALA A 291 -16.99 19.39 -9.77
N SER A 292 -17.81 20.11 -8.99
CA SER A 292 -18.69 21.16 -9.54
C SER A 292 -17.83 22.31 -10.09
N ALA A 293 -18.24 22.89 -11.23
CA ALA A 293 -17.51 23.97 -11.91
C ALA A 293 -17.25 25.21 -11.03
N ASP A 294 -18.03 25.39 -9.95
CA ASP A 294 -17.91 26.54 -9.04
C ASP A 294 -16.71 26.45 -8.07
N THR A 295 -16.04 25.31 -7.97
CA THR A 295 -15.00 25.08 -6.94
C THR A 295 -13.68 25.80 -7.27
N PHE A 296 -13.41 26.11 -8.54
CA PHE A 296 -12.18 26.78 -8.98
C PHE A 296 -12.29 28.30 -9.09
N SER A 297 -13.48 28.88 -8.86
CA SER A 297 -13.68 30.34 -8.97
C SER A 297 -13.36 31.11 -7.68
N LYS A 298 -12.85 30.44 -6.64
CA LYS A 298 -12.53 31.05 -5.33
C LYS A 298 -11.13 30.71 -4.79
N MET A 299 -10.20 30.28 -5.67
CA MET A 299 -8.77 30.24 -5.33
C MET A 299 -8.03 31.37 -6.03
#